data_AF-A0A7C7AHV0-F1
#
_entry.id   AF-A0A7C7AHV0-F1
#
_cell.length_a   1.000
_cell.length_b   1.000
_cell.length_c   1.000
_cell.angle_alpha   90.00
_cell.angle_beta   90.00
_cell.angle_gamma   90.00
#
_symmetry.space_group_name_H-M   'P 1'
#
loop_
_entity.id
_entity.type
_entity.pdbx_description
1 polymer ?
#
loop_
_entity_poly.entity_id
_entity_poly.type
_entity_poly.pdbx_seq_one_letter_code
_entity_poly.pdbx_strand_id
1 'polypeptide(L)'
;MKKRTDFIIGMLFAIATIVFIILFLTNDMFFNWAFERHHNILSWYIRPLFIIPMVIFAFKKSFTGIFASIFALFTSMFWFPAPAVKSPQVLEFLSFEMDYLKGAWTAPKIIMSLAVPLFFFILLTAAWKRNMKWLIGVVIGAALLKIIWSIAFSGEAGMSILKPALL
;
A
#
# COMPACT_ATOMS: atom_id res chain seq x y z
N MET A 1 -2.36 4.13 26.60
CA MET A 1 -1.04 4.78 26.52
C MET A 1 -1.19 6.28 26.74
N LYS A 2 -0.26 6.96 27.42
CA LYS A 2 -0.31 8.43 27.58
C LYS A 2 -0.24 9.07 26.19
N LYS A 3 -1.00 10.15 25.95
CA LYS A 3 -1.06 10.84 24.63
C LYS A 3 0.31 11.20 24.08
N ARG A 4 1.22 11.67 24.94
CA ARG A 4 2.60 12.00 24.55
C ARG A 4 3.38 10.77 24.07
N THR A 5 3.28 9.65 24.79
CA THR A 5 3.95 8.39 24.41
C THR A 5 3.36 7.82 23.11
N ASP A 6 2.03 7.88 22.94
CA ASP A 6 1.36 7.45 21.71
C ASP A 6 1.82 8.25 20.49
N PHE A 7 1.99 9.56 20.66
CA PHE A 7 2.53 10.40 19.60
C PHE A 7 4.00 10.07 19.29
N ILE A 8 4.87 9.99 20.31
CA ILE A 8 6.30 9.71 20.13
C ILE A 8 6.51 8.37 19.41
N ILE A 9 5.86 7.30 19.87
CA ILE A 9 5.99 5.98 19.24
C ILE A 9 5.40 5.99 17.83
N GLY A 10 4.30 6.69 17.60
CA GLY A 10 3.75 6.89 16.25
C GLY A 10 4.74 7.57 15.31
N MET A 11 5.45 8.60 15.78
CA MET A 11 6.49 9.28 15.00
C MET A 11 7.69 8.39 14.71
N LEU A 12 8.06 7.48 15.61
CA LEU A 12 9.11 6.48 15.32
C LEU A 12 8.72 5.59 14.14
N PHE A 13 7.48 5.09 14.09
CA PHE A 13 7.00 4.32 12.94
C PHE A 13 6.91 5.15 11.66
N ALA A 14 6.51 6.42 11.75
CA ALA A 14 6.47 7.32 10.61
C ALA A 14 7.88 7.54 10.03
N ILE A 15 8.86 7.82 10.88
CA ILE A 15 10.27 7.97 10.49
C ILE A 15 10.80 6.66 9.90
N ALA A 16 10.54 5.52 10.54
CA ALA A 16 10.93 4.21 10.03
C ALA A 16 10.34 3.92 8.65
N THR A 17 9.10 4.35 8.38
CA THR A 17 8.47 4.24 7.07
C THR A 17 9.19 5.09 6.02
N ILE A 18 9.55 6.33 6.36
CA ILE A 18 10.31 7.21 5.46
C ILE A 18 11.68 6.62 5.15
N VAL A 19 12.41 6.18 6.18
CA VAL A 19 13.72 5.52 6.01
C VAL A 19 13.61 4.28 5.13
N PHE A 20 12.57 3.46 5.36
CA PHE A 20 12.28 2.30 4.53
C PHE A 20 12.04 2.67 3.07
N ILE A 21 11.20 3.67 2.79
CA ILE A 21 10.91 4.11 1.41
C ILE A 21 12.18 4.63 0.73
N ILE A 22 12.99 5.43 1.42
CA ILE A 22 14.26 5.92 0.88
C ILE A 22 15.17 4.74 0.55
N LEU A 23 15.39 3.83 1.50
CA LEU A 23 16.22 2.63 1.29
C LEU A 23 15.71 1.80 0.11
N PHE A 24 14.39 1.60 0.01
CA PHE A 24 13.78 0.85 -1.09
C PHE A 24 14.00 1.51 -2.45
N LEU A 25 13.93 2.83 -2.55
CA LEU A 25 14.07 3.54 -3.83
C LEU A 25 15.53 3.83 -4.22
N THR A 26 16.47 3.84 -3.28
CA THR A 26 17.86 4.23 -3.54
C THR A 26 18.87 3.09 -3.46
N ASN A 27 18.50 1.92 -2.94
CA ASN A 27 19.40 0.77 -2.83
C ASN A 27 18.92 -0.38 -3.71
N ASP A 28 19.59 -0.59 -4.84
CA ASP A 28 19.21 -1.63 -5.81
C ASP A 28 19.25 -3.05 -5.22
N MET A 29 20.20 -3.35 -4.34
CA MET A 29 20.31 -4.67 -3.72
C MET A 29 19.08 -4.96 -2.84
N PHE A 30 18.69 -3.98 -2.02
CA PHE A 30 17.52 -4.09 -1.16
C PHE A 30 16.23 -4.09 -1.98
N PHE A 31 16.12 -3.22 -3.00
CA PHE A 31 15.00 -3.20 -3.94
C PHE A 31 14.79 -4.58 -4.56
N ASN A 32 15.81 -5.14 -5.21
CA ASN A 32 15.73 -6.44 -5.88
C ASN A 32 15.39 -7.57 -4.89
N TRP A 33 16.04 -7.59 -3.72
CA TRP A 33 15.78 -8.60 -2.68
C TRP A 33 14.33 -8.58 -2.17
N ALA A 34 13.77 -7.39 -1.99
CA ALA A 34 12.41 -7.22 -1.51
C ALA A 34 11.40 -7.48 -2.64
N PHE A 35 11.70 -7.06 -3.86
CA PHE A 35 10.86 -7.26 -5.03
C PHE A 35 10.75 -8.74 -5.40
N GLU A 36 11.83 -9.52 -5.28
CA GLU A 36 11.81 -10.98 -5.42
C GLU A 36 10.83 -11.67 -4.46
N ARG A 37 10.70 -11.15 -3.24
CA ARG A 37 9.71 -11.63 -2.26
C ARG A 37 8.31 -11.11 -2.53
N HIS A 38 8.20 -9.92 -3.12
CA HIS A 38 6.92 -9.37 -3.56
C HIS A 38 6.21 -10.21 -4.62
N HIS A 39 6.94 -11.09 -5.31
CA HIS A 39 6.35 -12.11 -6.19
C HIS A 39 5.41 -13.08 -5.47
N ASN A 40 5.52 -13.17 -4.14
CA ASN A 40 4.62 -13.98 -3.35
C ASN A 40 3.25 -13.26 -3.21
N ILE A 41 2.24 -13.78 -3.90
CA ILE A 41 0.88 -13.23 -3.96
C ILE A 41 0.25 -13.12 -2.56
N LEU A 42 0.69 -13.90 -1.56
CA LEU A 42 0.25 -13.73 -0.17
C LEU A 42 0.49 -12.31 0.34
N SER A 43 1.58 -11.67 -0.07
CA SER A 43 1.84 -10.26 0.26
C SER A 43 0.76 -9.34 -0.32
N TRP A 44 0.18 -9.66 -1.47
CA TRP A 44 -0.85 -8.85 -2.12
C TRP A 44 -2.17 -8.96 -1.38
N TYR A 45 -2.49 -10.15 -0.85
CA TYR A 45 -3.71 -10.40 -0.09
C TYR A 45 -3.71 -9.74 1.28
N ILE A 46 -2.57 -9.69 1.97
CA ILE A 46 -2.51 -9.08 3.31
C ILE A 46 -2.50 -7.56 3.29
N ARG A 47 -2.05 -6.93 2.19
CA ARG A 47 -1.93 -5.47 2.07
C ARG A 47 -3.25 -4.74 2.29
N PRO A 48 -4.36 -5.08 1.61
CA PRO A 48 -5.67 -4.48 1.88
C PRO A 48 -6.12 -4.62 3.33
N LEU A 49 -5.79 -5.75 3.98
CA LEU A 49 -6.20 -6.00 5.36
C LEU A 49 -5.64 -4.98 6.36
N PHE A 50 -4.50 -4.33 6.06
CA PHE A 50 -3.96 -3.26 6.91
C PHE A 50 -4.80 -1.98 6.92
N ILE A 51 -5.74 -1.82 5.99
CA ILE A 51 -6.73 -0.73 6.03
C ILE A 51 -7.60 -0.84 7.27
N ILE A 52 -7.94 -2.06 7.69
CA ILE A 52 -8.81 -2.32 8.86
C ILE A 52 -8.18 -1.78 10.15
N PRO A 53 -6.96 -2.19 10.57
CA PRO A 53 -6.34 -1.63 11.78
C PRO A 53 -6.06 -0.13 11.64
N MET A 54 -5.69 0.38 10.44
CA MET A 54 -5.55 1.82 10.21
C MET A 54 -6.83 2.60 10.56
N VAL A 55 -7.97 2.15 10.05
CA VAL A 55 -9.29 2.78 10.30
C VAL A 55 -9.68 2.64 11.77
N ILE A 56 -9.50 1.47 12.39
CA ILE A 56 -9.81 1.24 13.80
C ILE A 56 -8.98 2.17 14.70
N PHE A 57 -7.67 2.28 14.45
CA PHE A 57 -6.79 3.14 15.25
C PHE A 57 -7.02 4.63 14.98
N ALA A 58 -7.38 5.01 13.76
CA ALA A 58 -7.85 6.36 13.46
C ALA A 58 -9.12 6.71 14.24
N PHE A 59 -10.09 5.80 14.30
CA PHE A 59 -11.31 5.96 15.08
C PHE A 59 -11.04 6.08 16.60
N LYS A 60 -10.05 5.32 17.09
CA LYS A 60 -9.53 5.35 18.46
C LYS A 60 -8.58 6.52 18.75
N LYS A 61 -8.25 7.35 17.76
CA LYS A 61 -7.34 8.50 17.91
C LYS A 61 -5.91 8.13 18.34
N SER A 62 -5.39 6.98 17.92
CA SER A 62 -4.03 6.52 18.26
C SER A 62 -3.08 6.73 17.08
N PHE A 63 -2.09 7.61 17.26
CA PHE A 63 -1.04 7.82 16.27
C PHE A 63 -0.15 6.59 16.13
N THR A 64 0.18 5.93 17.24
CA THR A 64 0.97 4.69 17.22
C THR A 64 0.29 3.64 16.35
N GLY A 65 -0.99 3.38 16.59
CA GLY A 65 -1.72 2.36 15.84
C GLY A 65 -1.82 2.68 14.34
N ILE A 66 -2.05 3.95 13.98
CA ILE A 66 -2.08 4.38 12.57
C ILE A 66 -0.73 4.16 11.90
N PHE A 67 0.35 4.73 12.45
CA PHE A 67 1.66 4.68 11.81
C PHE A 67 2.30 3.30 11.86
N ALA A 68 2.07 2.51 12.91
CA ALA A 68 2.48 1.11 12.94
C ALA A 68 1.78 0.29 11.85
N SER A 69 0.49 0.54 11.60
CA SER A 69 -0.25 -0.14 10.52
C SER A 69 0.26 0.28 9.14
N ILE A 70 0.61 1.56 8.94
CA ILE A 70 1.23 2.06 7.70
C ILE A 70 2.59 1.41 7.48
N PHE A 71 3.42 1.35 8.51
CA PHE A 71 4.71 0.69 8.46
C PHE A 71 4.59 -0.80 8.13
N ALA A 72 3.62 -1.49 8.74
CA ALA A 72 3.30 -2.88 8.43
C ALA A 72 2.85 -3.04 6.96
N LEU A 73 1.97 -2.17 6.46
CA LEU A 73 1.55 -2.17 5.06
C LEU A 73 2.76 -2.12 4.09
N PHE A 74 3.70 -1.20 4.32
CA PHE A 74 4.87 -1.07 3.46
C PHE A 74 5.82 -2.25 3.57
N THR A 75 6.12 -2.71 4.79
CA THR A 75 7.06 -3.81 5.00
C THR A 75 6.49 -5.18 4.60
N SER A 76 5.16 -5.32 4.55
CA SER A 76 4.47 -6.57 4.20
C SER A 76 4.84 -7.15 2.84
N MET A 77 5.40 -6.34 1.94
CA MET A 77 5.83 -6.78 0.61
C MET A 77 6.91 -7.86 0.64
N PHE A 78 7.71 -7.97 1.71
CA PHE A 78 8.79 -8.96 1.86
C PHE A 78 8.64 -9.86 3.07
N TRP A 79 7.46 -9.94 3.70
CA TRP A 79 7.24 -10.83 4.85
C TRP A 79 7.23 -12.32 4.48
N PHE A 80 6.94 -12.64 3.23
CA PHE A 80 6.90 -14.00 2.72
C PHE A 80 8.17 -14.32 1.92
N PRO A 81 8.60 -15.60 1.88
CA PRO A 81 9.75 -16.00 1.08
C PRO A 81 9.45 -15.85 -0.41
N ALA A 82 10.53 -15.68 -1.20
CA ALA A 82 10.43 -15.69 -2.66
C ALA A 82 9.84 -17.05 -3.11
N PRO A 83 8.85 -17.04 -4.01
CA PRO A 83 8.18 -18.27 -4.43
C PRO A 83 9.13 -19.15 -5.25
N ALA A 84 9.10 -20.47 -4.99
CA ALA A 84 9.91 -21.45 -5.72
C ALA A 84 9.44 -21.65 -7.18
N VAL A 85 8.14 -21.44 -7.43
CA VAL A 85 7.53 -21.50 -8.76
C VAL A 85 6.85 -20.15 -9.03
N LYS A 86 7.28 -19.47 -10.09
CA LYS A 86 6.71 -18.20 -10.52
C LYS A 86 5.75 -18.47 -11.69
N SER A 87 4.49 -18.06 -11.59
CA SER A 87 3.59 -18.17 -12.73
C SER A 87 3.97 -17.15 -13.81
N PRO A 88 3.85 -17.49 -15.11
CA PRO A 88 4.18 -16.58 -16.20
C PRO A 88 3.44 -15.23 -16.12
N GLN A 89 2.17 -15.25 -15.70
CA GLN A 89 1.35 -14.05 -15.57
C GLN A 89 1.82 -13.12 -14.45
N VAL A 90 2.31 -13.68 -13.34
CA VAL A 90 2.86 -12.89 -12.22
C VAL A 90 4.20 -12.28 -12.61
N LEU A 91 5.03 -13.02 -13.36
CA LEU A 91 6.28 -12.51 -13.91
C LEU A 91 6.06 -11.31 -14.84
N GLU A 92 5.12 -11.43 -15.78
CA GLU A 92 4.80 -10.37 -16.74
C GLU A 92 4.30 -9.10 -16.04
N PHE A 93 3.38 -9.24 -15.08
CA PHE A 93 2.90 -8.12 -14.29
C PHE A 93 4.02 -7.44 -13.49
N LEU A 94 4.93 -8.23 -12.91
CA LEU A 94 6.02 -7.70 -12.10
C LEU A 94 7.13 -7.06 -12.93
N SER A 95 7.39 -7.55 -14.15
CA SER A 95 8.27 -6.82 -15.09
C SER A 95 7.69 -5.45 -15.42
N PHE A 96 6.38 -5.38 -15.69
CA PHE A 96 5.70 -4.10 -15.91
C PHE A 96 5.79 -3.18 -14.68
N GLU A 97 5.59 -3.71 -13.47
CA GLU A 97 5.70 -2.91 -12.24
C GLU A 97 7.12 -2.40 -12.01
N MET A 98 8.14 -3.22 -12.26
CA MET A 98 9.54 -2.81 -12.13
C MET A 98 9.90 -1.71 -13.12
N ASP A 99 9.47 -1.84 -14.39
CA ASP A 99 9.66 -0.82 -15.42
C ASP A 99 8.88 0.47 -15.08
N TYR A 100 7.66 0.34 -14.55
CA TYR A 100 6.89 1.50 -14.09
C TYR A 100 7.58 2.21 -12.93
N LEU A 101 8.10 1.48 -11.94
CA LEU A 101 8.77 2.04 -10.76
C LEU A 101 10.08 2.73 -11.14
N LYS A 102 10.92 2.09 -11.96
CA LYS A 102 12.23 2.61 -12.39
C LYS A 102 12.16 3.58 -13.58
N GLY A 103 11.04 3.61 -14.30
CA GLY A 103 10.83 4.49 -15.44
C GLY A 103 10.73 5.98 -15.08
N ALA A 104 10.76 6.84 -16.10
CA ALA A 104 10.74 8.29 -15.96
C ALA A 104 9.49 8.80 -15.21
N TRP A 105 9.66 9.86 -14.41
CA TRP A 105 8.57 10.56 -13.73
C TRP A 105 7.80 11.45 -14.70
N THR A 106 6.88 10.83 -15.43
CA THR A 106 5.92 11.54 -16.29
C THR A 106 4.78 12.14 -15.47
N ALA A 107 4.10 13.15 -16.01
CA ALA A 107 2.95 13.77 -15.34
C ALA A 107 1.85 12.74 -14.94
N PRO A 108 1.47 11.76 -15.78
CA PRO A 108 0.55 10.70 -15.37
C PRO A 108 1.06 9.86 -14.19
N LYS A 109 2.34 9.47 -14.18
CA LYS A 109 2.95 8.70 -13.07
C LYS A 109 2.91 9.48 -11.76
N ILE A 110 3.18 10.78 -11.80
CA ILE A 110 3.11 11.66 -10.62
C ILE A 110 1.68 11.71 -10.08
N ILE A 111 0.69 11.99 -10.93
CA ILE A 111 -0.72 12.07 -10.53
C ILE A 111 -1.17 10.77 -9.86
N MET A 112 -0.85 9.64 -10.48
CA MET A 112 -1.21 8.32 -9.94
C MET A 112 -0.52 8.00 -8.63
N SER A 113 0.77 8.34 -8.52
CA SER A 113 1.53 8.16 -7.29
C SER A 113 0.99 9.01 -6.14
N LEU A 114 0.43 10.20 -6.44
CA LEU A 114 -0.21 11.08 -5.45
C LEU A 114 -1.64 10.66 -5.08
N ALA A 115 -2.32 9.90 -5.94
CA ALA A 115 -3.68 9.42 -5.66
C ALA A 115 -3.71 8.47 -4.45
N VAL A 116 -2.67 7.64 -4.29
CA VAL A 116 -2.54 6.68 -3.17
C VAL A 116 -2.44 7.38 -1.80
N PRO A 117 -1.48 8.29 -1.54
CA PRO A 117 -1.42 9.00 -0.26
C PRO A 117 -2.64 9.88 -0.03
N LEU A 118 -3.22 10.47 -1.08
CA LEU A 118 -4.47 11.23 -0.96
C LEU A 118 -5.63 10.34 -0.49
N PHE A 119 -5.79 9.14 -1.06
CA PHE A 119 -6.78 8.16 -0.62
C PHE A 119 -6.64 7.86 0.88
N PHE A 120 -5.44 7.49 1.33
CA PHE A 120 -5.21 7.19 2.74
C PHE A 120 -5.46 8.41 3.64
N PHE A 121 -5.07 9.61 3.21
CA PHE A 121 -5.32 10.84 3.96
C PHE A 121 -6.83 11.09 4.17
N ILE A 122 -7.63 10.97 3.10
CA ILE A 122 -9.08 11.17 3.19
C ILE A 122 -9.71 10.05 4.05
N LEU A 123 -9.31 8.79 3.85
CA LEU A 123 -9.81 7.65 4.61
C LEU A 123 -9.54 7.79 6.11
N LEU A 124 -8.30 8.07 6.48
CA LEU A 124 -7.88 8.25 7.87
C LEU A 124 -8.54 9.48 8.49
N THR A 125 -8.71 10.56 7.74
CA THR A 125 -9.41 11.76 8.22
C THR A 125 -10.90 11.49 8.47
N ALA A 126 -11.57 10.75 7.57
CA ALA A 126 -12.96 10.35 7.74
C ALA A 126 -13.14 9.46 8.98
N ALA A 127 -12.27 8.45 9.14
CA ALA A 127 -12.25 7.58 10.31
C ALA A 127 -11.95 8.35 11.61
N TRP A 128 -10.97 9.25 11.58
CA TRP A 128 -10.63 10.13 12.69
C TRP A 128 -11.81 11.01 13.08
N LYS A 129 -12.49 11.65 12.12
CA LYS A 129 -13.69 12.46 12.38
C LYS A 129 -14.93 11.61 12.74
N ARG A 130 -14.80 10.27 12.76
CA ARG A 130 -15.89 9.32 13.03
C ARG A 130 -17.06 9.47 12.06
N ASN A 131 -16.78 9.91 10.84
CA ASN A 131 -17.81 10.20 9.86
C ASN A 131 -18.04 8.99 8.95
N MET A 132 -19.01 8.14 9.33
CA MET A 132 -19.28 6.87 8.65
C MET A 132 -19.72 7.03 7.20
N LYS A 133 -20.49 8.09 6.88
CA LYS A 133 -20.93 8.36 5.50
C LYS A 133 -19.73 8.60 4.58
N TRP A 134 -18.78 9.43 5.03
CA TRP A 134 -17.54 9.68 4.30
C TRP A 134 -16.64 8.45 4.24
N LEU A 135 -16.55 7.69 5.34
CA LEU A 135 -15.73 6.46 5.37
C LEU A 135 -16.22 5.44 4.33
N ILE A 136 -17.53 5.17 4.29
CA ILE A 136 -18.13 4.27 3.31
C ILE A 136 -17.95 4.83 1.89
N GLY A 137 -18.20 6.13 1.67
CA GLY A 137 -18.03 6.76 0.37
C GLY A 137 -16.59 6.66 -0.17
N VAL A 138 -15.58 6.82 0.70
CA VAL A 138 -14.16 6.73 0.32
C VAL A 138 -13.78 5.29 -0.05
N VAL A 139 -14.25 4.30 0.71
CA VAL A 139 -14.00 2.87 0.42
C VAL A 139 -14.64 2.47 -0.91
N ILE A 140 -15.91 2.84 -1.13
CA ILE A 140 -16.61 2.55 -2.39
C ILE A 140 -15.92 3.26 -3.57
N GLY A 141 -15.60 4.55 -3.41
CA GLY A 141 -14.90 5.32 -4.44
C GLY A 141 -13.55 4.71 -4.82
N ALA A 142 -12.78 4.24 -3.85
CA ALA A 142 -11.51 3.57 -4.11
C ALA A 142 -11.68 2.23 -4.82
N ALA A 143 -12.67 1.42 -4.45
CA ALA A 143 -12.98 0.17 -5.14
C ALA A 143 -13.34 0.42 -6.61
N LEU A 144 -14.19 1.42 -6.89
CA LEU A 144 -14.58 1.80 -8.25
C LEU A 144 -13.38 2.31 -9.06
N LEU A 145 -12.57 3.21 -8.48
CA LEU A 145 -11.38 3.75 -9.14
C LEU A 145 -10.40 2.62 -9.51
N LYS A 146 -10.25 1.63 -8.63
CA LYS A 146 -9.37 0.48 -8.83
C LYS A 146 -9.87 -0.44 -9.95
N ILE A 147 -11.19 -0.65 -10.04
CA ILE A 147 -11.81 -1.39 -11.15
C ILE A 147 -11.58 -0.66 -12.47
N ILE A 148 -11.85 0.65 -12.51
CA ILE A 148 -11.63 1.48 -13.71
C ILE A 148 -10.16 1.44 -14.13
N TRP A 149 -9.24 1.60 -13.18
CA TRP A 149 -7.80 1.53 -13.44
C TRP A 149 -7.38 0.18 -14.02
N SER A 150 -7.86 -0.92 -13.45
CA SER A 150 -7.53 -2.25 -13.95
C SER A 150 -8.04 -2.50 -15.37
N ILE A 151 -9.24 -2.01 -15.70
CA ILE A 151 -9.79 -2.16 -17.05
C ILE A 151 -9.04 -1.27 -18.05
N ALA A 152 -8.70 -0.04 -17.64
CA ALA A 152 -8.09 0.95 -18.53
C ALA A 152 -6.58 0.75 -18.77
N PHE A 153 -5.84 0.17 -17.81
CA PHE A 153 -4.37 0.18 -17.85
C PHE A 153 -3.70 -1.20 -17.88
N SER A 154 -4.37 -2.30 -17.53
CA SER A 154 -3.66 -3.58 -17.30
C SER A 154 -4.12 -4.80 -18.11
N GLY A 155 -5.08 -4.66 -19.04
CA GLY A 155 -5.47 -5.76 -19.94
C GLY A 155 -5.76 -7.08 -19.19
N GLU A 156 -5.43 -8.24 -19.77
CA GLU A 156 -5.60 -9.55 -19.09
C GLU A 156 -4.65 -9.75 -17.89
N ALA A 157 -3.42 -9.21 -17.93
CA ALA A 157 -2.44 -9.33 -16.84
C ALA A 157 -2.92 -8.66 -15.54
N GLY A 158 -3.70 -7.58 -15.66
CA GLY A 158 -4.35 -6.88 -14.56
C GLY A 158 -5.33 -7.70 -13.73
N MET A 159 -5.92 -8.73 -14.34
CA MET A 159 -6.89 -9.60 -13.68
C MET A 159 -6.27 -10.36 -12.50
N SER A 160 -4.96 -10.59 -12.52
CA SER A 160 -4.22 -11.25 -11.43
C SER A 160 -4.22 -10.44 -10.12
N ILE A 161 -4.35 -9.11 -10.21
CA ILE A 161 -4.33 -8.18 -9.08
C ILE A 161 -5.74 -7.93 -8.55
N LEU A 162 -6.77 -8.08 -9.40
CA LEU A 162 -8.17 -7.80 -9.03
C LEU A 162 -8.65 -8.64 -7.85
N LYS A 163 -8.26 -9.92 -7.77
CA LYS A 163 -8.68 -10.81 -6.68
C LYS A 163 -8.14 -10.35 -5.31
N PRO A 164 -6.81 -10.15 -5.13
CA PRO A 164 -6.30 -9.53 -3.91
C PRO A 164 -6.88 -8.15 -3.64
N ALA A 165 -7.15 -7.39 -4.71
CA ALA A 165 -7.58 -6.01 -4.61
C ALA A 165 -9.01 -5.79 -4.09
N LEU A 166 -9.89 -6.77 -4.25
CA LEU A 166 -11.33 -6.73 -3.94
C LEU A 166 -11.67 -7.34 -2.56
N LEU A 167 -10.68 -7.89 -1.85
CA LEU A 167 -10.77 -8.30 -0.44
C LEU A 167 -10.59 -7.11 0.50
#